data_AF-A0A8B6GK54-F1
#
_entry.id   AF-A0A8B6GK54-F1
#
_cell.length_a   1.000
_cell.length_b   1.000
_cell.length_c   1.000
_cell.angle_alpha   90.00
_cell.angle_beta   90.00
_cell.angle_gamma   90.00
#
_symmetry.space_group_name_H-M   'P 1'
#
loop_
_entity.id
_entity.type
_entity.pdbx_description
1 polymer ?
#
loop_
_entity_poly.entity_id
_entity_poly.type
_entity_poly.pdbx_seq_one_letter_code
_entity_poly.pdbx_strand_id
1 'polypeptide(L)'
;MDMTKTIAFNFGSKEALQICKPPDSWSNQYRYNIAKKRGMQYGIGAPMPSISNFRKTIDPARVKSFIDLITSSNIIQDMPFGEKTMKLSTGKVIPTPNVIRCIAPAAIVRQYDQYCDENSIDPLELM
;
A
#
# COMPACT_ATOMS: atom_id res chain seq x y z
N MET A 1 -2.05 -35.17 -21.26
CA MET A 1 -3.26 -35.51 -20.48
C MET A 1 -2.89 -35.41 -19.02
N ASP A 2 -3.39 -34.39 -18.33
CA ASP A 2 -3.16 -34.23 -16.89
C ASP A 2 -4.53 -34.16 -16.21
N MET A 3 -4.92 -35.25 -15.55
CA MET A 3 -6.29 -35.55 -15.08
C MET A 3 -6.60 -34.95 -13.70
N THR A 4 -6.16 -33.73 -13.40
CA THR A 4 -6.40 -33.08 -12.10
C THR A 4 -7.29 -31.83 -12.16
N LYS A 5 -7.86 -31.49 -13.34
CA LYS A 5 -8.68 -30.27 -13.51
C LYS A 5 -10.20 -30.44 -13.36
N THR A 6 -10.69 -31.56 -12.83
CA THR A 6 -12.14 -31.83 -12.80
C THR A 6 -12.63 -32.36 -11.45
N ILE A 7 -12.29 -31.72 -10.33
CA ILE A 7 -13.00 -32.01 -9.08
C ILE A 7 -13.11 -30.75 -8.23
N ALA A 8 -14.24 -30.04 -8.35
CA ALA A 8 -14.82 -29.25 -7.26
C ALA A 8 -16.18 -28.68 -7.69
N PHE A 9 -17.13 -29.53 -8.07
CA PHE A 9 -18.52 -29.08 -8.24
C PHE A 9 -19.50 -29.70 -7.24
N ASN A 10 -19.11 -30.71 -6.46
CA ASN A 10 -20.02 -31.38 -5.51
C ASN A 10 -19.39 -31.61 -4.13
N PHE A 11 -18.63 -30.64 -3.62
CA PHE A 11 -18.17 -30.70 -2.24
C PHE A 11 -18.82 -29.57 -1.44
N GLY A 12 -19.60 -29.94 -0.43
CA GLY A 12 -20.19 -28.97 0.49
C GLY A 12 -19.10 -28.10 1.11
N SER A 13 -19.44 -26.85 1.50
CA SER A 13 -18.49 -25.82 1.98
C SER A 13 -17.40 -26.30 2.95
N LYS A 14 -17.63 -27.41 3.68
CA LYS A 14 -16.67 -27.99 4.63
C LYS A 14 -15.58 -28.85 3.98
N GLU A 15 -15.87 -29.52 2.87
CA GLU A 15 -14.92 -30.41 2.17
C GLU A 15 -13.97 -29.64 1.25
N ALA A 16 -14.43 -28.57 0.60
CA ALA A 16 -13.59 -27.70 -0.22
C ALA A 16 -12.51 -26.95 0.61
N LEU A 17 -12.82 -26.62 1.87
CA LEU A 17 -11.87 -26.03 2.84
C LEU A 17 -10.80 -27.02 3.31
N GLN A 18 -11.04 -28.34 3.18
CA GLN A 18 -10.10 -29.37 3.60
C GLN A 18 -9.08 -29.69 2.48
N ILE A 19 -9.48 -29.59 1.21
CA ILE A 19 -8.61 -29.82 0.03
C ILE A 19 -7.62 -28.66 -0.18
N CYS A 20 -8.00 -27.43 0.20
CA CYS A 20 -7.16 -26.23 0.08
C CYS A 20 -6.25 -25.98 1.29
N LYS A 21 -5.66 -27.01 1.93
CA LYS A 21 -4.67 -26.81 3.01
C LYS A 21 -3.23 -26.90 2.47
N PRO A 22 -2.60 -25.77 2.06
CA PRO A 22 -1.15 -25.74 1.86
C PRO A 22 -0.40 -25.72 3.21
N PRO A 23 0.87 -26.18 3.21
CA PRO A 23 1.66 -26.48 4.41
C PRO A 23 2.05 -25.29 5.31
N ASP A 24 1.69 -24.06 4.98
CA ASP A 24 2.05 -22.86 5.74
C ASP A 24 0.88 -21.86 5.82
N SER A 25 0.42 -21.63 7.05
CA SER A 25 -0.92 -21.17 7.38
C SER A 25 -1.09 -19.65 7.37
N TRP A 26 -1.67 -19.07 6.30
CA TRP A 26 -2.28 -17.73 6.40
C TRP A 26 -3.44 -17.40 5.45
N SER A 27 -4.01 -18.34 4.69
CA SER A 27 -5.10 -17.95 3.78
C SER A 27 -6.12 -19.04 3.51
N ASN A 28 -7.32 -18.97 4.09
CA ASN A 28 -8.33 -19.98 3.75
C ASN A 28 -9.82 -19.58 3.71
N GLN A 29 -10.27 -18.43 4.24
CA GLN A 29 -11.70 -18.03 4.09
C GLN A 29 -11.92 -16.82 3.16
N TYR A 30 -11.10 -15.77 3.33
CA TYR A 30 -11.22 -14.55 2.53
C TYR A 30 -11.03 -14.80 1.03
N ARG A 31 -9.96 -15.53 0.66
CA ARG A 31 -9.68 -15.90 -0.73
C ARG A 31 -10.77 -16.78 -1.35
N TYR A 32 -11.32 -17.72 -0.58
CA TYR A 32 -12.42 -18.58 -1.01
C TYR A 32 -13.67 -17.75 -1.31
N ASN A 33 -14.05 -16.84 -0.42
CA ASN A 33 -15.21 -15.98 -0.61
C ASN A 33 -15.06 -15.06 -1.83
N ILE A 34 -13.85 -14.52 -2.08
CA ILE A 34 -13.55 -13.73 -3.28
C ILE A 34 -13.70 -14.56 -4.55
N ALA A 35 -13.12 -15.75 -4.58
CA ALA A 35 -13.19 -16.63 -5.75
C ALA A 35 -14.64 -17.04 -6.06
N LYS A 36 -15.42 -17.39 -5.03
CA LYS A 36 -16.84 -17.75 -5.17
C LYS A 36 -17.69 -16.57 -5.67
N LYS A 37 -17.51 -15.38 -5.09
CA LYS A 37 -18.20 -14.15 -5.53
C LYS A 37 -17.87 -13.84 -7.00
N ARG A 38 -16.60 -13.98 -7.38
CA ARG A 38 -16.15 -13.77 -8.77
C ARG A 38 -16.77 -14.79 -9.72
N GLY A 39 -16.77 -16.08 -9.38
CA GLY A 39 -17.38 -17.13 -10.20
C GLY A 39 -18.88 -16.91 -10.42
N MET A 40 -19.58 -16.39 -9.42
CA MET A 40 -21.00 -16.02 -9.53
C MET A 40 -21.23 -14.80 -10.43
N GLN A 41 -20.30 -13.83 -10.43
CA GLN A 41 -20.43 -12.58 -11.20
C GLN A 41 -19.97 -12.71 -12.66
N TYR A 42 -18.89 -13.46 -12.91
CA TYR A 42 -18.19 -13.49 -14.20
C TYR A 42 -18.16 -14.88 -14.85
N GLY A 43 -18.66 -15.91 -14.17
CA GLY A 43 -18.62 -17.30 -14.64
C GLY A 43 -17.36 -18.07 -14.22
N ILE A 44 -17.45 -19.39 -14.32
CA ILE A 44 -16.38 -20.32 -13.92
C ILE A 44 -15.21 -20.21 -14.92
N GLY A 45 -13.98 -20.07 -14.41
CA GLY A 45 -12.79 -20.00 -15.25
C GLY A 45 -12.58 -18.65 -15.95
N ALA A 46 -13.37 -17.63 -15.62
CA ALA A 46 -13.19 -16.30 -16.17
C ALA A 46 -11.78 -15.75 -15.84
N PRO A 47 -10.99 -15.34 -16.85
CA PRO A 47 -9.62 -14.88 -16.63
C PRO A 47 -9.61 -13.71 -15.64
N MET A 48 -8.68 -13.74 -14.69
CA MET A 48 -8.43 -12.59 -13.82
C MET A 48 -7.92 -11.44 -14.69
N PRO A 49 -8.45 -10.20 -14.60
CA PRO A 49 -7.76 -9.08 -15.23
C PRO A 49 -6.36 -9.07 -14.64
N SER A 50 -5.35 -9.21 -15.50
CA SER A 50 -3.98 -9.04 -15.08
C SER A 50 -3.86 -7.62 -14.56
N ILE A 51 -3.78 -7.46 -13.24
CA ILE A 51 -3.42 -6.18 -12.65
C ILE A 51 -1.96 -5.99 -13.05
N SER A 52 -1.75 -5.32 -14.18
CA SER A 52 -0.44 -4.86 -14.58
C SER A 52 -0.02 -3.86 -13.53
N ASN A 53 0.78 -4.30 -12.56
CA ASN A 53 1.39 -3.40 -11.61
C ASN A 53 2.45 -2.63 -12.36
N PHE A 54 2.06 -1.51 -12.96
CA PHE A 54 2.99 -0.62 -13.63
C PHE A 54 3.85 0.03 -12.54
N ARG A 55 5.07 -0.45 -12.37
CA ARG A 55 6.05 0.25 -11.53
C ARG A 55 6.53 1.46 -12.31
N LYS A 56 6.05 2.63 -11.94
CA LYS A 56 6.59 3.90 -12.45
C LYS A 56 7.86 4.19 -11.66
N THR A 57 9.00 4.15 -12.35
CA THR A 57 10.25 4.66 -11.79
C THR A 57 10.15 6.18 -11.80
N ILE A 58 10.24 6.80 -10.62
CA ILE A 58 10.30 8.25 -10.48
C ILE A 58 11.78 8.64 -10.43
N ASP A 59 12.12 9.75 -11.06
CA ASP A 59 13.49 10.29 -11.02
C ASP A 59 13.91 10.58 -9.57
N PRO A 60 15.01 9.99 -9.08
CA PRO A 60 15.49 10.20 -7.71
C PRO A 60 15.79 11.67 -7.39
N ALA A 61 16.17 12.50 -8.38
CA ALA A 61 16.43 13.92 -8.14
C ALA A 61 15.14 14.69 -7.77
N ARG A 62 14.02 14.33 -8.41
CA ARG A 62 12.70 14.88 -8.07
C ARG A 62 12.24 14.44 -6.68
N VAL A 63 12.45 13.16 -6.35
CA VAL A 63 12.14 12.64 -5.00
C VAL A 63 12.96 13.35 -3.93
N LYS A 64 14.26 13.56 -4.18
CA LYS A 64 15.14 14.29 -3.27
C LYS A 64 14.64 15.72 -3.02
N SER A 65 14.25 16.44 -4.08
CA SER A 65 13.74 17.81 -3.97
C SER A 65 12.49 17.90 -3.09
N PHE A 66 11.58 16.93 -3.20
CA PHE A 66 10.41 16.85 -2.32
C PHE A 66 10.80 16.53 -0.87
N ILE A 67 11.76 15.63 -0.65
CA ILE A 67 12.27 15.32 0.70
C ILE A 67 12.91 16.56 1.33
N ASP A 68 13.71 17.30 0.57
CA ASP A 68 14.35 18.54 1.02
C ASP A 68 13.30 19.59 1.41
N LEU A 69 12.19 19.69 0.66
CA LEU A 69 11.06 20.55 0.99
C LEU A 69 10.38 20.18 2.32
N ILE A 70 10.00 18.91 2.49
CA ILE A 70 9.27 18.46 3.70
C ILE A 70 10.15 18.39 4.94
N THR A 71 11.47 18.35 4.77
CA THR A 71 12.42 18.41 5.89
C THR A 71 12.87 19.84 6.19
N SER A 72 12.59 20.80 5.31
CA SER A 72 12.89 22.21 5.51
C SER A 72 12.05 22.80 6.65
N SER A 73 12.73 23.40 7.61
CA SER A 73 12.13 24.09 8.76
C SER A 73 11.27 25.30 8.38
N ASN A 74 11.44 25.81 7.16
CA ASN A 74 10.73 26.99 6.67
C ASN A 74 9.29 26.67 6.29
N ILE A 75 9.03 25.39 6.00
CA ILE A 75 7.77 24.95 5.44
C ILE A 75 6.95 24.33 6.54
N ILE A 76 7.50 23.40 7.31
CA ILE A 76 6.70 22.67 8.30
C ILE A 76 6.86 23.31 9.68
N GLN A 77 5.79 23.95 10.17
CA GLN A 77 5.67 24.26 11.60
C GLN A 77 5.23 22.99 12.34
N ASP A 78 6.19 22.39 13.02
CA ASP A 78 6.02 21.21 13.85
C ASP A 78 5.57 21.63 15.24
N MET A 79 4.31 21.34 15.59
CA MET A 79 3.83 21.52 16.95
C MET A 79 4.06 20.24 17.75
N PRO A 80 4.77 20.29 18.89
CA PRO A 80 4.92 19.13 19.76
C PRO A 80 3.55 18.82 20.39
N PHE A 81 2.88 17.77 19.91
CA PHE A 81 1.64 17.28 20.51
C PHE A 81 1.90 15.96 21.24
N GLY A 82 2.64 16.07 22.34
CA GLY A 82 2.99 14.94 23.20
C GLY A 82 4.17 14.13 22.69
N GLU A 83 4.33 12.94 23.27
CA GLU A 83 5.49 12.07 23.10
C GLU A 83 5.00 10.64 22.86
N LYS A 84 5.56 9.97 21.84
CA LYS A 84 5.25 8.59 21.51
C LYS A 84 6.48 7.74 21.73
N THR A 85 6.34 6.64 22.45
CA THR A 85 7.44 5.69 22.67
C THR A 85 7.46 4.64 21.56
N MET A 86 8.59 4.53 20.86
CA MET A 86 8.81 3.47 19.87
C MET A 86 9.63 2.36 20.51
N LYS A 87 9.06 1.16 20.61
CA LYS A 87 9.77 -0.04 21.06
C LYS A 87 10.41 -0.73 19.85
N LEU A 88 11.74 -0.77 19.83
CA LEU A 88 12.49 -1.49 18.82
C LEU A 88 12.38 -3.00 19.06
N SER A 89 12.59 -3.79 18.00
CA SER A 89 12.70 -5.25 18.07
C SER A 89 13.85 -5.71 19.00
N THR A 90 14.84 -4.84 19.21
CA THR A 90 15.94 -5.01 20.17
C THR A 90 15.53 -4.79 21.63
N GLY A 91 14.27 -4.44 21.90
CA GLY A 91 13.74 -4.17 23.24
C GLY A 91 13.95 -2.74 23.75
N LYS A 92 14.77 -1.94 23.07
CA LYS A 92 15.02 -0.53 23.41
C LYS A 92 13.78 0.32 23.15
N VAL A 93 13.42 1.18 24.10
CA VAL A 93 12.33 2.14 23.97
C VAL A 93 12.93 3.51 23.69
N ILE A 94 12.54 4.13 22.57
CA ILE A 94 13.01 5.45 22.17
C ILE A 94 11.83 6.42 22.26
N PRO A 95 11.93 7.50 23.03
CA PRO A 95 10.96 8.59 22.97
C PRO A 95 11.09 9.31 21.64
N THR A 96 9.99 9.38 20.90
CA THR A 96 9.88 10.13 19.65
C THR A 96 8.82 11.20 19.85
N PRO A 97 9.10 12.48 19.56
CA PRO A 97 8.08 13.51 19.67
C PRO A 97 6.89 13.15 18.77
N ASN A 98 5.69 13.26 19.31
CA ASN A 98 4.47 13.09 18.54
C ASN A 98 4.16 14.41 17.86
N VAL A 99 4.90 14.67 16.79
CA VAL A 99 4.84 15.91 16.05
C VAL A 99 3.60 15.89 15.15
N ILE A 100 2.68 16.81 15.39
CA ILE A 100 1.61 17.08 14.42
C ILE A 100 2.15 18.14 13.47
N ARG A 101 2.25 17.77 12.19
CA ARG A 101 2.46 18.76 11.15
C ARG A 101 1.21 19.62 11.08
N CYS A 102 1.34 20.92 11.38
CA CYS A 102 0.20 21.84 11.39
C CYS A 102 -0.33 22.16 9.98
N ILE A 103 0.32 21.66 8.93
CA ILE A 103 0.01 22.02 7.55
C ILE A 103 -0.91 20.99 6.91
N ALA A 104 -2.03 21.48 6.40
CA ALA A 104 -2.96 20.68 5.62
C ALA A 104 -2.25 20.14 4.35
N PRO A 105 -2.46 18.85 3.97
CA PRO A 105 -1.82 18.27 2.79
C PRO A 105 -2.00 19.09 1.51
N ALA A 106 -3.16 19.73 1.33
CA ALA A 106 -3.41 20.61 0.18
C ALA A 106 -2.50 21.84 0.14
N ALA A 107 -2.11 22.39 1.29
CA ALA A 107 -1.18 23.50 1.37
C ALA A 107 0.26 23.06 1.06
N ILE A 108 0.65 21.84 1.46
CA ILE A 108 1.95 21.25 1.11
C ILE A 108 2.09 21.13 -0.41
N VAL A 109 1.05 20.67 -1.10
CA VAL A 109 1.04 20.56 -2.57
C VAL A 109 1.23 21.94 -3.21
N ARG A 110 0.41 22.93 -2.83
CA ARG A 110 0.52 24.30 -3.38
C ARG A 110 1.90 24.92 -3.17
N GLN A 111 2.50 24.67 -2.01
CA GLN A 111 3.81 25.21 -1.68
C GLN A 111 4.94 24.49 -2.42
N TYR A 112 4.78 23.18 -2.68
CA TYR A 112 5.70 22.45 -3.53
C TYR A 112 5.64 22.91 -4.98
N ASP A 113 4.43 23.17 -5.51
CA ASP A 113 4.27 23.70 -6.87
C ASP A 113 4.98 25.05 -7.01
N GLN A 114 4.80 25.95 -6.04
CA GLN A 114 5.50 27.23 -6.02
C GLN A 114 7.03 27.07 -5.93
N TYR A 115 7.51 26.14 -5.10
CA TYR A 115 8.94 25.84 -4.98
C TYR A 115 9.53 25.29 -6.29
N CYS A 116 8.77 24.46 -7.00
CA CYS A 116 9.13 23.96 -8.32
C CYS A 116 9.25 25.10 -9.34
N ASP A 117 8.31 26.04 -9.34
CA ASP A 117 8.34 27.22 -10.21
C ASP A 117 9.57 28.10 -9.92
N GLU A 118 9.89 28.35 -8.65
CA GLU A 118 11.02 29.19 -8.23
C GLU A 118 12.37 28.58 -8.60
N ASN A 119 12.50 27.25 -8.49
CA ASN A 119 13.76 26.56 -8.75
C ASN A 119 13.85 25.97 -10.18
N SER A 120 12.83 26.19 -11.01
CA SER A 120 12.71 25.59 -12.36
C SER A 120 12.85 24.06 -12.33
N ILE A 121 12.23 23.42 -11.34
CA ILE A 121 12.24 21.95 -11.16
C ILE A 121 10.91 21.39 -11.64
N ASP A 122 10.96 20.32 -12.45
CA ASP A 122 9.74 19.60 -12.84
C ASP A 122 9.04 18.98 -11.61
N PRO A 123 7.75 19.22 -11.41
CA PRO A 123 7.01 18.66 -10.29
C PRO A 123 6.93 17.12 -10.34
N LEU A 124 6.63 16.53 -9.18
CA LEU A 124 6.47 15.09 -9.04
C LEU A 124 5.14 14.67 -9.70
N GLU A 125 5.20 14.16 -10.93
CA GLU A 125 4.00 13.65 -11.62
C GLU A 125 3.51 12.34 -10.99
N LEU A 126 2.62 12.46 -10.01
CA LEU A 126 1.78 11.37 -9.50
C LEU A 126 0.56 11.19 -10.42
N MET A 127 0.80 10.60 -11.60
CA MET A 127 -0.25 10.03 -12.44
C MET A 127 0.17 8.68 -12.97
#